data_AF-A0A2A8S9G9-F1
#
_entry.id   AF-A0A2A8S9G9-F1
#
_cell.length_a   1.000
_cell.length_b   1.000
_cell.length_c   1.000
_cell.angle_alpha   90.00
_cell.angle_beta   90.00
_cell.angle_gamma   90.00
#
_symmetry.space_group_name_H-M   'P 1'
#
loop_
_entity.id
_entity.type
_entity.pdbx_description
1 polymer ?
#
loop_
_entity_poly.entity_id
_entity_poly.type
_entity_poly.pdbx_seq_one_letter_code
_entity_poly.pdbx_strand_id
1 'polypeptide(L)'
;MQRQEKTEERIKAQIEKHGFPDNEYIRQAIKNQQPANTKGISLLLALYRTNLPKMLTSVQVPSILLYGNRSQEPVNLQNKIKRNIAHVKKKHPSIVIQELDGGHYAHLQDELALSKMKAFIHSLE
;
A
#
# COMPACT_ATOMS: atom_id res chain seq x y z
N MET A 1 7.95 -28.45 -6.60
CA MET A 1 6.95 -28.58 -5.52
C MET A 1 5.57 -28.43 -6.14
N GLN A 2 4.73 -29.46 -6.05
CA GLN A 2 3.33 -29.38 -6.49
C GLN A 2 2.56 -28.40 -5.61
N ARG A 3 1.74 -27.56 -6.24
CA ARG A 3 0.91 -26.54 -5.61
C ARG A 3 -0.28 -27.26 -4.95
N GLN A 4 -0.29 -27.37 -3.62
CA GLN A 4 -1.52 -27.79 -2.93
C GLN A 4 -2.55 -26.67 -3.05
N GLU A 5 -3.66 -26.95 -3.73
CA GLU A 5 -4.79 -26.01 -3.75
C GLU A 5 -5.31 -25.83 -2.33
N LYS A 6 -5.49 -24.57 -1.92
CA LYS A 6 -6.11 -24.27 -0.63
C LYS A 6 -7.58 -24.65 -0.69
N THR A 7 -8.05 -25.40 0.30
CA THR A 7 -9.45 -25.78 0.45
C THR A 7 -10.32 -24.56 0.78
N GLU A 8 -11.58 -24.62 0.37
CA GLU A 8 -12.58 -23.58 0.59
C GLU A 8 -12.75 -23.23 2.08
N GLU A 9 -12.72 -24.24 2.95
CA GLU A 9 -12.77 -24.08 4.41
C GLU A 9 -11.61 -23.25 4.94
N ARG A 10 -10.40 -23.46 4.38
CA ARG A 10 -9.20 -22.71 4.77
C ARG A 10 -9.26 -21.26 4.28
N ILE A 11 -9.88 -21.00 3.13
CA ILE A 11 -10.10 -19.64 2.63
C ILE A 11 -11.04 -18.90 3.58
N LYS A 12 -12.20 -19.48 3.91
CA LYS A 12 -13.17 -18.88 4.85
C LYS A 12 -12.56 -18.60 6.21
N ALA A 13 -11.79 -19.55 6.77
CA ALA A 13 -11.12 -19.35 8.06
C ALA A 13 -10.09 -18.20 8.04
N GLN A 14 -9.38 -18.00 6.92
CA GLN A 14 -8.47 -16.85 6.78
C GLN A 14 -9.23 -15.53 6.65
N ILE A 15 -10.35 -15.49 5.93
CA ILE A 15 -11.20 -14.31 5.79
C ILE A 15 -11.69 -13.85 7.17
N GLU A 16 -12.26 -14.78 7.94
CA GLU A 16 -12.77 -14.53 9.29
C GLU A 16 -11.66 -14.07 10.23
N LYS A 17 -10.54 -14.81 10.27
CA LYS A 17 -9.39 -14.49 11.12
C LYS A 17 -8.85 -13.07 10.90
N HIS A 18 -8.87 -12.59 9.66
CA HIS A 18 -8.30 -11.29 9.30
C HIS A 18 -9.35 -10.18 9.16
N GLY A 19 -10.63 -10.47 9.39
CA GLY A 19 -11.72 -9.50 9.28
C GLY A 19 -11.89 -8.95 7.87
N PHE A 20 -11.56 -9.73 6.83
CA PHE A 20 -11.69 -9.28 5.46
C PHE A 20 -13.14 -9.41 4.96
N PRO A 21 -13.59 -8.55 4.03
CA PRO A 21 -14.86 -8.74 3.36
C PRO A 21 -14.82 -10.01 2.51
N ASP A 22 -15.84 -10.85 2.62
CA ASP A 22 -15.94 -12.10 1.87
C ASP A 22 -16.38 -11.85 0.42
N ASN A 23 -15.42 -11.46 -0.43
CA ASN A 23 -15.64 -11.21 -1.85
C ASN A 23 -14.67 -11.99 -2.74
N GLU A 24 -14.98 -12.06 -4.04
CA GLU A 24 -14.21 -12.82 -5.02
C GLU A 24 -12.74 -12.41 -5.07
N TYR A 25 -12.45 -11.12 -4.98
CA TYR A 25 -11.08 -10.61 -4.99
C TYR A 25 -10.26 -11.13 -3.81
N ILE A 26 -10.80 -11.04 -2.58
CA ILE A 26 -10.13 -11.53 -1.37
C ILE A 26 -9.95 -13.05 -1.43
N ARG A 27 -10.96 -13.79 -1.89
CA ARG A 27 -10.88 -15.25 -2.08
C ARG A 27 -9.77 -15.65 -3.06
N GLN A 28 -9.69 -14.96 -4.20
CA GLN A 28 -8.63 -15.18 -5.20
C GLN A 28 -7.25 -14.82 -4.65
N ALA A 29 -7.13 -13.73 -3.90
CA ALA A 29 -5.87 -13.34 -3.26
C ALA A 29 -5.40 -14.41 -2.26
N ILE A 30 -6.30 -14.96 -1.46
CA ILE A 30 -5.99 -16.04 -0.50
C ILE A 30 -5.61 -17.32 -1.24
N LYS A 31 -6.39 -17.72 -2.26
CA LYS A 31 -6.14 -18.93 -3.06
C LYS A 31 -4.76 -18.88 -3.74
N ASN A 32 -4.38 -17.70 -4.25
CA ASN A 32 -3.13 -17.49 -4.97
C ASN A 32 -1.95 -17.07 -4.07
N GLN A 33 -2.16 -16.96 -2.76
CA GLN A 33 -1.13 -16.56 -1.81
C GLN A 33 0.07 -17.51 -1.90
N GLN A 34 1.22 -16.95 -2.26
CA GLN A 34 2.46 -17.71 -2.36
C GLN A 34 2.96 -18.11 -0.96
N PRO A 35 3.53 -19.32 -0.79
CA PRO A 35 4.14 -19.70 0.46
C PRO A 35 5.33 -18.79 0.77
N ALA A 36 5.49 -18.43 2.05
CA ALA A 36 6.66 -17.71 2.51
C ALA A 36 7.90 -18.59 2.31
N ASN A 37 8.73 -18.24 1.33
CA ASN A 37 9.99 -18.90 1.07
C ASN A 37 11.15 -17.97 1.47
N THR A 38 12.34 -18.53 1.63
CA THR A 38 13.51 -17.78 2.08
C THR A 38 13.79 -16.57 1.19
N LYS A 39 13.62 -16.68 -0.14
CA LYS A 39 13.79 -15.55 -1.06
C LYS A 39 12.75 -14.45 -0.81
N GLY A 40 11.49 -14.80 -0.59
CA GLY A 40 10.41 -13.87 -0.27
C GLY A 40 10.62 -13.18 1.08
N ILE A 41 11.07 -13.92 2.10
CA ILE A 41 11.42 -13.36 3.41
C ILE A 41 12.65 -12.44 3.29
N SER A 42 13.68 -12.86 2.55
CA SER A 42 14.85 -12.03 2.29
C SER A 42 14.49 -10.73 1.56
N LEU A 43 13.57 -10.78 0.59
CA LEU A 43 13.09 -9.59 -0.11
C LEU A 43 12.32 -8.65 0.85
N LEU A 44 11.44 -9.21 1.69
CA LEU A 44 10.72 -8.45 2.71
C LEU A 44 11.71 -7.75 3.68
N LEU A 45 12.70 -8.49 4.18
CA LEU A 45 13.73 -7.96 5.07
C LEU A 45 14.63 -6.93 4.39
N ALA A 46 14.93 -7.10 3.09
CA ALA A 46 15.64 -6.12 2.30
C ALA A 46 14.84 -4.81 2.19
N LEU A 47 13.53 -4.90 1.93
CA LEU A 47 12.63 -3.73 1.93
C LEU A 47 12.67 -3.00 3.29
N TYR A 48 12.56 -3.74 4.41
CA TYR A 48 12.63 -3.15 5.76
C TYR A 48 13.98 -2.49 6.07
N ARG A 49 15.07 -2.97 5.48
CA ARG A 49 16.41 -2.38 5.59
C ARG A 49 16.66 -1.28 4.58
N THR A 50 15.76 -1.07 3.63
CA THR A 50 15.93 -0.06 2.59
C THR A 50 15.69 1.32 3.19
N ASN A 51 16.61 2.25 2.96
CA ASN A 51 16.42 3.65 3.30
C ASN A 51 15.44 4.27 2.29
N LEU A 52 14.14 4.12 2.55
CA LEU A 52 13.06 4.62 1.69
C LEU A 52 13.23 6.10 1.31
N PRO A 53 13.58 7.03 2.24
CA PRO A 53 13.90 8.41 1.86
C PRO A 53 15.00 8.55 0.80
N LYS A 54 16.05 7.73 0.86
CA LYS A 54 17.12 7.73 -0.15
C LYS A 54 16.65 7.12 -1.46
N MET A 55 15.79 6.10 -1.42
CA MET A 55 15.23 5.50 -2.64
C MET A 55 14.37 6.50 -3.43
N LEU A 56 13.66 7.40 -2.75
CA LEU A 56 12.90 8.45 -3.41
C LEU A 56 13.79 9.40 -4.23
N THR A 57 15.09 9.54 -3.93
CA THR A 57 16.00 10.37 -4.74
C THR A 57 16.37 9.74 -6.07
N SER A 58 16.19 8.42 -6.22
CA SER A 58 16.48 7.70 -7.47
C SER A 58 15.28 7.56 -8.40
N VAL A 59 14.11 8.06 -8.00
CA VAL A 59 12.91 8.01 -8.85
C VAL A 59 13.06 9.03 -9.98
N GLN A 60 13.23 8.54 -11.21
CA GLN A 60 13.42 9.35 -12.42
C GLN A 60 12.17 9.47 -13.30
N VAL A 61 11.12 8.71 -12.99
CA VAL A 61 9.87 8.70 -13.74
C VAL A 61 8.80 9.52 -13.02
N PRO A 62 7.85 10.13 -13.74
CA PRO A 62 6.68 10.75 -13.12
C PRO A 62 6.03 9.77 -12.15
N SER A 63 5.83 10.19 -10.91
CA SER A 63 5.35 9.31 -9.84
C SER A 63 4.30 9.99 -8.99
N ILE A 64 3.33 9.21 -8.52
CA ILE A 64 2.34 9.64 -7.54
C ILE A 64 2.56 8.90 -6.20
N LEU A 65 2.45 9.64 -5.10
CA LEU A 65 2.42 9.13 -3.74
C LEU A 65 1.06 9.42 -3.12
N LEU A 66 0.32 8.35 -2.81
CA LEU A 66 -0.93 8.41 -2.06
C LEU A 66 -0.67 8.06 -0.59
N TYR A 67 -1.20 8.86 0.34
CA TYR A 67 -1.08 8.58 1.77
C TYR A 67 -2.39 8.81 2.52
N GLY A 68 -2.69 7.96 3.51
CA GLY A 68 -3.84 8.16 4.39
C GLY A 68 -3.62 9.27 5.40
N ASN A 69 -4.62 10.15 5.57
CA ASN A 69 -4.58 11.29 6.49
C ASN A 69 -4.54 10.89 7.97
N ARG A 70 -4.93 9.65 8.31
CA ARG A 70 -5.07 9.17 9.68
C ARG A 70 -5.95 10.06 10.55
N SER A 71 -7.05 10.57 10.00
CA SER A 71 -7.96 11.51 10.66
C SER A 71 -8.48 11.00 12.02
N GLN A 72 -8.64 9.69 12.18
CA GLN A 72 -9.10 9.02 13.40
C GLN A 72 -7.98 8.68 14.41
N GLU A 73 -6.71 8.96 14.08
CA GLU A 73 -5.57 8.69 14.95
C GLU A 73 -5.21 9.92 15.80
N PRO A 74 -4.41 9.77 16.88
CA PRO A 74 -3.98 10.90 17.68
C PRO A 74 -3.30 12.00 16.88
N VAL A 75 -3.58 13.27 17.23
CA VAL A 75 -3.07 14.47 16.53
C VAL A 75 -1.55 14.46 16.36
N ASN A 76 -0.82 13.93 17.34
CA ASN A 76 0.64 13.80 17.25
C ASN A 76 1.10 12.94 16.08
N LEU A 77 0.37 11.85 15.77
CA LEU A 77 0.66 10.99 14.63
C LEU A 77 0.33 11.71 13.31
N GLN A 78 -0.82 12.37 13.24
CA GLN A 78 -1.22 13.17 12.07
C GLN A 78 -0.17 14.24 11.75
N ASN A 79 0.30 14.97 12.77
CA ASN A 79 1.34 16.00 12.63
C ASN A 79 2.69 15.41 12.21
N LYS A 80 3.03 14.20 12.67
CA LYS A 80 4.23 13.48 12.20
C LYS A 80 4.13 13.14 10.71
N ILE A 81 2.98 12.65 10.27
CA ILE A 81 2.74 12.33 8.85
C ILE A 81 2.83 13.58 7.99
N LYS A 82 2.13 14.67 8.36
CA LYS A 82 2.18 15.95 7.62
C LYS A 82 3.60 16.49 7.49
N ARG A 83 4.41 16.44 8.56
CA ARG A 83 5.83 16.83 8.51
C ARG A 83 6.65 15.96 7.57
N ASN A 84 6.45 14.64 7.60
CA ASN A 84 7.15 13.72 6.70
C ASN A 84 6.76 13.97 5.23
N ILE A 85 5.47 14.18 4.95
CA ILE A 85 4.98 14.49 3.60
C ILE A 85 5.53 15.83 3.11
N ALA A 86 5.54 16.87 3.96
CA ALA A 86 6.15 18.15 3.61
C ALA A 86 7.65 18.00 3.29
N HIS A 87 8.36 17.15 4.04
CA HIS A 87 9.76 16.85 3.77
C HIS A 87 9.96 16.16 2.41
N VAL A 88 9.13 15.17 2.09
CA VAL A 88 9.16 14.47 0.79
C VAL A 88 8.85 15.45 -0.34
N LYS A 89 7.79 16.26 -0.21
CA LYS A 89 7.42 17.29 -1.20
C LYS A 89 8.56 18.26 -1.48
N LYS A 90 9.26 18.71 -0.44
CA LYS A 90 10.40 19.62 -0.56
C LYS A 90 11.59 18.98 -1.28
N LYS A 91 11.87 17.70 -0.99
CA LYS A 91 13.02 16.99 -1.57
C LYS A 91 12.78 16.41 -2.97
N HIS A 92 11.52 16.11 -3.29
CA HIS A 92 11.13 15.40 -4.50
C HIS A 92 9.97 16.13 -5.18
N PRO A 93 10.22 17.30 -5.80
CA PRO A 93 9.17 18.12 -6.41
C PRO A 93 8.49 17.44 -7.62
N SER A 94 9.14 16.43 -8.22
CA SER A 94 8.59 15.63 -9.32
C SER A 94 7.56 14.58 -8.88
N ILE A 95 7.47 14.29 -7.58
CA ILE A 95 6.48 13.35 -7.05
C ILE A 95 5.19 14.12 -6.77
N VAL A 96 4.12 13.74 -7.46
CA VAL A 96 2.76 14.22 -7.16
C VAL A 96 2.31 13.57 -5.86
N ILE A 97 2.01 14.35 -4.82
CA ILE A 97 1.59 13.82 -3.53
C ILE A 97 0.11 14.18 -3.32
N GLN A 98 -0.71 13.17 -3.03
CA GLN A 98 -2.11 13.37 -2.71
C GLN A 98 -2.50 12.63 -1.43
N GLU A 99 -3.30 13.31 -0.62
CA GLU A 99 -3.87 12.76 0.60
C GLU A 99 -5.12 11.93 0.27
N LEU A 100 -5.31 10.83 0.99
CA LEU A 100 -6.50 10.00 1.00
C LEU A 100 -7.14 10.03 2.38
N ASP A 101 -8.46 9.88 2.44
CA ASP A 101 -9.11 9.64 3.72
C ASP A 101 -8.83 8.21 4.23
N GLY A 102 -8.50 8.10 5.51
CA GLY A 102 -8.34 6.82 6.18
C GLY A 102 -6.91 6.43 6.57
N GLY A 103 -6.76 5.12 6.79
CA GLY A 103 -5.72 4.46 7.56
C GLY A 103 -4.54 3.92 6.74
N HIS A 104 -4.06 2.75 7.14
CA HIS A 104 -2.94 2.08 6.48
C HIS A 104 -3.33 1.62 5.07
N TYR A 105 -4.59 1.25 4.93
CA TYR A 105 -5.21 0.80 3.69
C TYR A 105 -6.13 1.89 3.12
N ALA A 106 -5.74 3.16 3.22
CA ALA A 106 -6.56 4.29 2.73
C ALA A 106 -6.97 4.15 1.25
N HIS A 107 -6.16 3.45 0.43
CA HIS A 107 -6.50 3.13 -0.96
C HIS A 107 -7.70 2.19 -1.15
N LEU A 108 -8.11 1.47 -0.09
CA LEU A 108 -9.32 0.65 -0.06
C LEU A 108 -10.49 1.35 0.65
N GLN A 109 -10.24 2.49 1.30
CA GLN A 109 -11.20 3.19 2.16
C GLN A 109 -11.70 4.49 1.51
N ASP A 110 -10.80 5.23 0.85
CA ASP A 110 -11.13 6.43 0.10
C ASP A 110 -11.60 6.06 -1.30
N GLU A 111 -12.87 6.31 -1.60
CA GLU A 111 -13.48 6.10 -2.91
C GLU A 111 -12.77 6.89 -4.04
N LEU A 112 -12.08 7.98 -3.69
CA LEU A 112 -11.31 8.79 -4.63
C LEU A 112 -9.92 8.23 -4.93
N ALA A 113 -9.47 7.16 -4.25
CA ALA A 113 -8.13 6.61 -4.50
C ALA A 113 -7.93 6.24 -5.98
N LEU A 114 -8.93 5.57 -6.57
CA LEU A 114 -8.86 5.16 -7.98
C LEU A 114 -8.98 6.34 -8.94
N SER A 115 -9.84 7.32 -8.66
CA SER A 115 -10.00 8.50 -9.52
C SER A 115 -8.72 9.36 -9.53
N LYS A 116 -8.07 9.51 -8.37
CA LYS A 116 -6.77 10.19 -8.23
C LYS A 116 -5.66 9.50 -9.03
N MET A 117 -5.60 8.17 -9.00
CA MET A 117 -4.66 7.41 -9.83
C MET A 117 -4.93 7.59 -11.32
N LYS A 118 -6.19 7.49 -11.75
CA LYS A 118 -6.58 7.70 -13.17
C LYS A 118 -6.23 9.11 -13.64
N ALA A 119 -6.55 10.13 -12.86
CA ALA A 119 -6.25 11.52 -13.19
C ALA A 119 -4.74 11.75 -13.34
N PHE A 120 -3.93 11.15 -12.47
CA PHE A 120 -2.48 11.21 -12.60
C PHE A 120 -1.99 10.56 -13.90
N ILE A 121 -2.48 9.36 -14.24
CA ILE A 121 -2.07 8.67 -15.48
C ILE A 121 -2.42 9.52 -16.71
N HIS A 122 -3.63 10.07 -16.79
CA HIS A 122 -4.04 10.94 -17.90
C HIS A 122 -3.26 12.26 -17.96
N SER A 123 -2.72 12.75 -16.85
CA SER A 123 -1.87 13.95 -16.86
C SER A 123 -0.48 13.74 -17.45
N LEU A 124 -0.11 12.48 -17.75
CA LEU A 124 1.16 12.13 -18.37
C LEU A 124 1.06 12.00 -19.91
N GLU A 125 -0.17 12.02 -20.45
CA GLU A 125 -0.46 12.03 -21.88
C GLU A 125 -0.34 13.46 -22.45
#